data_AF-A0A3C0A7W9-F1
#
_entry.id   AF-A0A3C0A7W9-F1
#
_cell.length_a   1.000
_cell.length_b   1.000
_cell.length_c   1.000
_cell.angle_alpha   90.00
_cell.angle_beta   90.00
_cell.angle_gamma   90.00
#
_symmetry.space_group_name_H-M   'P 1'
#
loop_
_entity.id
_entity.type
_entity.pdbx_description
1 polymer ?
#
loop_
_entity_poly.entity_id
_entity_poly.type
_entity_poly.pdbx_seq_one_letter_code
_entity_poly.pdbx_strand_id
1 'polypeptide(L)'
;MKILHLDQNHPLLLQQLTQAGFDCQEDYTSSKQDIERVIAPYDGIVIRSRFKIDKQFIDAASNLKFIARVGAGLESIDISYAASKNISLFAAPQGNKNAVAEHALG
;
A
#
# COMPACT_ATOMS: atom_id res chain seq x y z
N MET A 1 8.36 8.47 10.08
CA MET A 1 7.04 8.10 9.52
C MET A 1 6.85 6.61 9.75
N LYS A 2 5.65 6.21 10.18
CA LYS A 2 5.26 4.82 10.38
C LYS A 2 4.60 4.25 9.13
N ILE A 3 5.09 3.13 8.64
CA ILE A 3 4.62 2.50 7.41
C ILE A 3 4.17 1.08 7.73
N LEU A 4 2.93 0.74 7.39
CA LEU A 4 2.39 -0.61 7.56
C LEU A 4 2.39 -1.38 6.25
N HIS A 5 3.02 -2.54 6.24
CA HIS A 5 3.03 -3.48 5.13
C HIS A 5 1.93 -4.53 5.34
N LEU A 6 0.89 -4.50 4.51
CA LEU A 6 -0.30 -5.35 4.66
C LEU A 6 -0.31 -6.57 3.73
N ASP A 7 0.62 -6.59 2.78
CA ASP A 7 0.84 -7.68 1.83
C ASP A 7 2.33 -8.04 1.83
N GLN A 8 2.65 -9.33 1.71
CA GLN A 8 4.02 -9.77 1.48
C GLN A 8 4.48 -9.29 0.10
N ASN A 9 5.60 -8.57 0.10
CA ASN A 9 6.23 -8.02 -1.08
C ASN A 9 7.71 -8.42 -1.12
N HIS A 10 8.42 -8.04 -2.18
CA HIS A 10 9.85 -8.32 -2.27
C HIS A 10 10.59 -7.70 -1.05
N PRO A 11 11.42 -8.45 -0.30
CA PRO A 11 12.07 -7.98 0.93
C PRO A 11 12.86 -6.68 0.77
N LEU A 12 13.42 -6.46 -0.42
CA LEU A 12 14.13 -5.23 -0.78
C LEU A 12 13.33 -3.96 -0.47
N LEU A 13 12.01 -3.95 -0.67
CA LEU A 13 11.19 -2.77 -0.41
C LEU A 13 11.21 -2.40 1.08
N LEU A 14 10.99 -3.40 1.95
CA LEU A 14 11.05 -3.22 3.40
C LEU A 14 12.45 -2.78 3.81
N GLN A 15 13.50 -3.44 3.30
CA GLN A 15 14.88 -3.10 3.62
C GLN A 15 15.23 -1.66 3.23
N GLN A 16 14.84 -1.20 2.03
CA GLN A 16 15.13 0.15 1.58
C GLN A 16 14.38 1.22 2.39
N LEU A 17 13.12 0.98 2.75
CA LEU A 17 12.35 1.91 3.58
C LEU A 17 12.91 2.00 5.00
N THR A 18 13.27 0.85 5.60
CA THR A 18 13.93 0.82 6.90
C THR A 18 15.31 1.50 6.86
N GLN A 19 16.11 1.28 5.81
CA GLN A 19 17.40 1.95 5.60
C GLN A 19 17.25 3.46 5.41
N ALA A 20 16.14 3.92 4.83
CA ALA A 20 15.81 5.35 4.72
C ALA A 20 15.35 5.96 6.07
N GLY A 21 15.27 5.18 7.15
CA GLY A 21 14.92 5.65 8.49
C GLY A 21 13.41 5.65 8.78
N PHE A 22 12.61 4.92 8.00
CA PHE A 22 11.19 4.74 8.29
C PHE A 22 10.94 3.61 9.30
N ASP A 23 9.91 3.77 10.13
CA ASP A 23 9.44 2.74 11.06
C ASP A 23 8.48 1.82 10.29
N CYS A 24 9.00 0.71 9.78
CA CYS A 24 8.23 -0.23 8.99
C CYS A 24 7.72 -1.39 9.86
N GLN A 25 6.41 -1.62 9.84
CA GLN A 25 5.76 -2.73 10.52
C GLN A 25 5.06 -3.63 9.50
N GLU A 26 4.93 -4.90 9.83
CA GLU A 26 4.41 -5.93 8.94
C GLU A 26 3.17 -6.56 9.57
N ASP A 27 2.06 -6.60 8.85
CA ASP A 27 0.86 -7.34 9.23
C ASP A 27 0.20 -7.97 8.00
N TYR A 28 0.64 -9.18 7.69
CA TYR A 28 0.22 -9.93 6.52
C TYR A 28 -0.98 -10.84 6.76
N THR A 29 -1.48 -10.93 8.00
CA THR A 29 -2.46 -11.96 8.39
C THR A 29 -3.73 -11.39 9.00
N SER A 30 -3.69 -10.21 9.63
CA SER A 30 -4.89 -9.58 10.21
C SER A 30 -5.96 -9.30 9.17
N SER A 31 -7.22 -9.36 9.58
CA SER A 31 -8.35 -9.02 8.70
C SER A 31 -8.40 -7.51 8.44
N LYS A 32 -9.10 -7.09 7.38
CA LYS A 32 -9.32 -5.67 7.11
C LYS A 32 -9.91 -4.93 8.32
N GLN A 33 -10.87 -5.53 9.00
CA GLN A 33 -11.53 -4.94 10.17
C GLN A 33 -10.56 -4.77 11.35
N ASP A 34 -9.65 -5.72 11.54
CA ASP A 34 -8.63 -5.61 12.59
C ASP A 34 -7.62 -4.50 12.26
N ILE A 35 -7.21 -4.41 10.99
CA ILE A 35 -6.35 -3.32 10.50
C ILE A 35 -7.03 -1.96 10.70
N GLU A 36 -8.31 -1.81 10.34
CA GLU A 36 -9.06 -0.56 10.53
C GLU A 36 -9.09 -0.10 11.99
N ARG A 37 -9.01 -1.01 12.96
CA ARG A 37 -8.95 -0.66 14.40
C ARG A 37 -7.58 -0.14 14.83
N VAL A 38 -6.52 -0.50 14.12
CA VAL A 38 -5.13 -0.20 14.50
C VAL A 38 -4.42 0.72 13.52
N ILE A 39 -5.06 1.12 12.41
CA ILE A 39 -4.41 1.84 11.30
C ILE A 39 -4.21 3.35 11.55
N ALA A 40 -4.96 3.94 12.49
CA ALA A 40 -4.89 5.37 12.83
C ALA A 40 -3.48 5.96 13.05
N PRO A 41 -2.51 5.30 13.73
CA PRO A 41 -1.18 5.87 13.97
C PRO A 41 -0.20 5.78 12.78
N TYR A 42 -0.57 5.16 11.65
CA TYR A 42 0.34 4.99 10.52
C TYR A 42 0.27 6.18 9.55
N ASP A 43 1.44 6.60 9.07
CA ASP A 43 1.59 7.65 8.05
C ASP A 43 1.42 7.09 6.63
N GLY A 44 1.66 5.80 6.42
CA GLY A 44 1.64 5.18 5.11
C GLY A 44 1.29 3.70 5.17
N ILE A 45 0.73 3.20 4.08
CA ILE A 45 0.51 1.76 3.90
C ILE A 45 1.09 1.26 2.58
N VAL A 46 1.54 0.01 2.59
CA VAL A 46 1.96 -0.73 1.42
C VAL A 46 1.04 -1.93 1.24
N ILE A 47 0.35 -1.99 0.10
CA ILE A 47 -0.59 -3.04 -0.25
C ILE A 47 -0.29 -3.62 -1.63
N ARG A 48 -0.91 -4.76 -1.96
CA ARG A 48 -0.88 -5.35 -3.30
C ARG A 48 -2.29 -5.59 -3.83
N SER A 49 -3.01 -6.53 -3.23
CA SER A 49 -4.35 -6.93 -3.69
C SER A 49 -5.26 -7.42 -2.57
N ARG A 50 -4.76 -7.61 -1.34
CA ARG A 50 -5.52 -8.22 -0.26
C ARG A 50 -6.74 -7.41 0.16
N PHE A 51 -6.64 -6.09 0.17
CA PHE A 51 -7.72 -5.22 0.63
C PHE A 51 -8.19 -4.23 -0.43
N LYS A 52 -9.50 -4.02 -0.45
CA LYS A 52 -10.11 -2.84 -1.04
C LYS A 52 -10.04 -1.69 -0.04
N ILE A 53 -9.34 -0.64 -0.43
CA ILE A 53 -9.17 0.61 0.32
C ILE A 53 -10.31 1.54 -0.09
N ASP A 54 -11.46 1.34 0.51
CA ASP A 54 -12.62 2.23 0.36
C ASP A 54 -12.63 3.32 1.44
N LYS A 55 -13.69 4.13 1.42
CA LYS A 55 -13.86 5.28 2.31
C LYS A 55 -13.76 4.93 3.78
N GLN A 56 -14.32 3.80 4.21
CA GLN A 56 -14.27 3.37 5.62
C GLN A 56 -12.83 3.15 6.07
N PHE A 57 -12.03 2.47 5.24
CA PHE A 57 -10.63 2.24 5.53
C PHE A 57 -9.85 3.56 5.60
N ILE A 58 -10.11 4.46 4.65
CA ILE A 58 -9.45 5.77 4.57
C ILE A 58 -9.81 6.64 5.78
N ASP A 59 -11.07 6.64 6.23
CA ASP A 59 -11.49 7.39 7.43
C ASP A 59 -10.92 6.80 8.73
N ALA A 60 -10.73 5.49 8.81
CA ALA A 60 -10.09 4.85 9.95
C ALA A 60 -8.59 5.22 10.06
N ALA A 61 -7.94 5.47 8.93
CA ALA A 61 -6.53 5.82 8.83
C ALA A 61 -6.31 7.34 8.94
N SER A 62 -6.63 7.92 10.10
CA SER A 62 -6.66 9.37 10.31
C SER A 62 -5.34 10.11 10.07
N ASN A 63 -4.19 9.46 10.22
CA ASN A 63 -2.87 10.06 9.96
C ASN A 63 -2.29 9.69 8.58
N LEU A 64 -3.04 8.97 7.75
CA LEU A 64 -2.53 8.45 6.49
C LEU A 64 -2.18 9.58 5.53
N LYS A 65 -0.94 9.57 5.05
CA LYS A 65 -0.40 10.53 4.07
C LYS A 65 -0.26 9.92 2.69
N PHE A 66 -0.01 8.61 2.63
CA PHE A 66 0.11 7.92 1.35
C PHE A 66 -0.33 6.46 1.37
N ILE A 67 -0.69 5.97 0.20
CA ILE A 67 -0.96 4.55 -0.07
C ILE A 67 -0.07 4.13 -1.24
N ALA A 68 0.79 3.15 -1.00
CA ALA A 68 1.61 2.53 -2.04
C ALA A 68 1.03 1.17 -2.42
N ARG A 69 0.73 0.98 -3.71
CA ARG A 69 0.30 -0.32 -4.25
C ARG A 69 1.42 -0.93 -5.10
N VAL A 70 1.85 -2.13 -4.70
CA VAL A 70 2.82 -2.93 -5.44
C VAL A 70 2.10 -3.64 -6.59
N GLY A 71 1.95 -2.93 -7.71
CA GLY A 71 1.29 -3.43 -8.91
C GLY A 71 1.10 -2.32 -9.94
N ALA A 72 0.56 -2.69 -11.11
CA ALA A 72 0.45 -1.78 -12.24
C ALA A 72 -0.66 -0.72 -12.11
N GLY A 73 -1.69 -0.97 -11.31
CA GLY A 73 -2.86 -0.09 -11.20
C GLY A 73 -3.14 0.40 -9.78
N LEU A 74 -4.25 1.11 -9.60
CA LEU A 74 -4.80 1.56 -8.31
C LEU A 74 -6.27 1.12 -8.11
N GLU A 75 -6.72 0.09 -8.82
CA GLU A 75 -8.12 -0.35 -8.89
C GLU A 75 -8.74 -0.75 -7.53
N SER A 76 -7.91 -1.13 -6.56
CA SER A 76 -8.35 -1.50 -5.21
C SER A 76 -8.50 -0.30 -4.29
N ILE A 77 -8.27 0.93 -4.75
CA ILE A 77 -8.28 2.15 -3.93
C ILE A 77 -9.33 3.13 -4.46
N ASP A 78 -10.13 3.72 -3.56
CA ASP A 78 -11.00 4.85 -3.89
C ASP A 78 -10.15 6.11 -4.12
N ILE A 79 -9.68 6.29 -5.35
CA ILE A 79 -8.74 7.35 -5.74
C ILE A 79 -9.31 8.74 -5.43
N SER A 80 -10.58 8.97 -5.78
CA SER A 80 -11.25 10.25 -5.59
C SER A 80 -11.37 10.60 -4.12
N TYR A 81 -11.67 9.62 -3.26
CA TYR A 81 -11.76 9.86 -1.82
C TYR A 81 -10.39 10.02 -1.16
N ALA A 82 -9.39 9.24 -1.57
CA ALA A 82 -8.03 9.43 -1.09
C ALA A 82 -7.51 10.84 -1.44
N ALA A 83 -7.77 11.30 -2.67
CA ALA A 83 -7.41 12.65 -3.10
C ALA A 83 -8.12 13.74 -2.30
N SER A 84 -9.42 13.58 -2.00
CA SER A 84 -10.16 14.56 -1.18
C SER A 84 -9.64 14.64 0.27
N LYS A 85 -8.97 13.60 0.75
CA LYS A 85 -8.30 13.53 2.05
C LYS A 85 -6.81 13.94 1.99
N ASN A 86 -6.32 14.42 0.84
CA ASN A 86 -4.91 14.76 0.59
C ASN A 86 -3.93 13.58 0.75
N ILE A 87 -4.40 12.36 0.44
CA ILE A 87 -3.59 11.14 0.50
C ILE A 87 -2.94 10.89 -0.87
N SER A 88 -1.62 10.80 -0.89
CA SER A 88 -0.85 10.52 -2.10
C SER A 88 -0.93 9.04 -2.47
N LEU A 89 -1.12 8.74 -3.75
CA LEU A 89 -1.18 7.36 -4.24
C LEU A 89 0.04 7.05 -5.09
N PHE A 90 0.74 5.98 -4.73
CA PHE A 90 1.90 5.48 -5.47
C PHE A 90 1.59 4.11 -6.04
N ALA A 91 1.78 3.93 -7.34
CA ALA A 91 1.77 2.62 -7.99
C ALA A 91 3.18 2.29 -8.47
N ALA A 92 3.46 1.00 -8.65
CA ALA A 92 4.72 0.52 -9.23
C ALA A 92 4.50 -0.02 -10.67
N PRO A 93 4.19 0.86 -11.66
CA PRO A 93 3.87 0.41 -13.02
C PRO A 93 5.07 -0.21 -13.76
N GLN A 94 6.31 0.13 -13.38
CA GLN A 94 7.52 -0.33 -14.08
C GLN A 94 7.99 -1.73 -13.64
N GLY A 95 7.58 -2.23 -12.47
CA GLY A 95 7.98 -3.56 -12.00
C GLY A 95 7.43 -4.72 -12.86
N ASN A 96 6.32 -4.48 -13.56
CA ASN A 96 5.68 -5.48 -14.43
C ASN A 96 6.19 -5.45 -15.88
N LYS A 97 7.03 -4.48 -16.28
CA LYS A 97 7.45 -4.37 -17.69
C LYS A 97 8.26 -5.57 -18.19
N ASN A 98 9.10 -6.17 -17.34
CA ASN A 98 9.87 -7.35 -17.73
C ASN A 98 8.99 -8.62 -17.80
N ALA A 99 8.02 -8.78 -16.90
CA ALA A 99 7.13 -9.94 -16.89
C ALA A 99 6.09 -9.92 -18.04
N VAL A 100 5.66 -8.74 -18.49
CA VAL A 100 4.72 -8.60 -19.63
C VAL A 100 5.42 -8.80 -20.97
N ALA A 101 6.70 -8.43 -21.08
CA ALA A 101 7.47 -8.67 -22.31
C ALA A 101 7.67 -10.16 -22.60
N GLU A 102 7.84 -11.01 -21.59
CA GLU A 102 7.96 -12.46 -21.76
C GLU A 102 6.63 -13.16 -22.08
N HIS A 103 5.49 -12.58 -21.70
CA HIS A 103 4.17 -13.17 -21.99
C HIS A 103 3.63 -12.81 -23.39
N ALA A 104 4.10 -11.71 -23.99
CA ALA A 104 3.64 -11.26 -25.31
C ALA A 104 4.38 -11.90 -26.50
N LEU A 105 5.44 -12.68 -26.24
CA LEU A 105 6.25 -13.38 -27.25
C LEU A 105 6.11 -14.92 -27.16
N GLY A 106 5.14 -15.42 -26.37
CA GLY A 106 4.77 -16.83 -26.31
C GLY A 106 3.81 -17.25 -27.42
#